data_AF-A0A9C6WYS5-F1
#
_entry.id   AF-A0A9C6WYS5-F1
#
_cell.length_a   1.000
_cell.length_b   1.000
_cell.length_c   1.000
_cell.angle_alpha   90.00
_cell.angle_beta   90.00
_cell.angle_gamma   90.00
#
_symmetry.space_group_name_H-M   'P 1'
#
loop_
_entity.id
_entity.type
_entity.pdbx_description
1 polymer ?
#
loop_
_entity_poly.entity_id
_entity_poly.type
_entity_poly.pdbx_seq_one_letter_code
_entity_poly.pdbx_strand_id
1 'polypeptide(L)'
;THYSKNVDSDTLADDFHVYTLYWSEAGFRFLLDGELIGERPAPEEGFWKLGGFEGQDIWSGKKMAPFDQKFFIILNLAVGGSFFSDDLHNEPHPRPYNLSSGHAMRQFWENKDWWKDTWQGESAALQVDYVRVYQ
;
A
#
# COMPACT_ATOMS: atom_id res chain seq x y z
N THR A 1 5.65 11.28 3.33
CA THR A 1 6.75 11.04 2.36
C THR A 1 6.57 9.66 1.79
N HIS A 2 6.67 9.49 0.48
CA HIS A 2 6.65 8.17 -0.18
C HIS A 2 7.95 7.98 -0.97
N TYR A 3 8.34 6.73 -1.21
CA TYR A 3 9.39 6.37 -2.15
C TYR A 3 8.72 5.74 -3.37
N SER A 4 9.24 6.02 -4.56
CA SER A 4 8.77 5.44 -5.81
C SER A 4 9.92 4.82 -6.58
N LYS A 5 9.66 3.68 -7.21
CA LYS A 5 10.53 3.06 -8.20
C LYS A 5 9.67 2.78 -9.43
N ASN A 6 10.13 3.24 -10.58
CA ASN A 6 9.57 2.87 -11.87
C ASN A 6 10.35 1.65 -12.38
N VAL A 7 9.68 0.76 -13.09
CA VAL A 7 10.30 -0.37 -13.79
C VAL A 7 10.45 -0.02 -15.27
N ASP A 8 11.53 -0.47 -15.90
CA ASP A 8 11.94 -0.04 -17.25
C ASP A 8 11.08 -0.62 -18.37
N SER A 9 10.41 -1.75 -18.13
CA SER A 9 9.39 -2.34 -19.00
C SER A 9 8.37 -3.07 -18.16
N ASP A 10 7.13 -3.15 -18.65
CA ASP A 10 5.97 -3.78 -17.99
C ASP A 10 5.54 -3.07 -16.69
N THR A 11 4.64 -3.68 -15.92
CA THR A 11 4.13 -3.18 -14.65
C THR A 11 4.51 -4.13 -13.51
N LEU A 12 4.44 -3.65 -12.26
CA LEU A 12 4.66 -4.49 -11.08
C LEU A 12 3.61 -5.63 -10.92
N ALA A 13 2.59 -5.67 -11.78
CA ALA A 13 1.55 -6.70 -11.77
C ALA A 13 1.87 -7.87 -12.72
N ASP A 14 2.88 -7.72 -13.60
CA ASP A 14 3.15 -8.70 -14.66
C ASP A 14 4.04 -9.87 -14.23
N ASP A 15 4.77 -9.73 -13.11
CA ASP A 15 5.67 -10.76 -12.57
C ASP A 15 5.68 -10.81 -11.04
N PHE A 16 6.21 -11.90 -10.47
CA PHE A 16 6.47 -11.99 -9.03
C PHE A 16 7.68 -11.14 -8.64
N HIS A 17 7.47 -10.31 -7.61
CA HIS A 17 8.51 -9.44 -7.06
C HIS A 17 8.81 -9.75 -5.59
N VAL A 18 10.06 -9.54 -5.18
CA VAL A 18 10.49 -9.73 -3.79
C VAL A 18 10.51 -8.38 -3.08
N TYR A 19 9.47 -8.13 -2.29
CA TYR A 19 9.41 -6.99 -1.37
C TYR A 19 10.11 -7.34 -0.05
N THR A 20 11.13 -6.57 0.32
CA THR A 20 11.87 -6.80 1.57
C THR A 20 11.77 -5.59 2.49
N LEU A 21 11.48 -5.85 3.76
CA LEU A 21 11.56 -4.89 4.86
C LEU A 21 12.68 -5.32 5.81
N TYR A 22 13.73 -4.50 5.93
CA TYR A 22 14.59 -4.55 7.10
C TYR A 22 14.04 -3.59 8.14
N TRP A 23 13.79 -4.11 9.34
CA TRP A 23 13.29 -3.34 10.47
C TRP A 23 14.17 -3.64 11.68
N SER A 24 14.74 -2.58 12.27
CA SER A 24 15.61 -2.65 13.43
C SER A 24 15.51 -1.37 14.27
N GLU A 25 16.26 -1.29 15.36
CA GLU A 25 16.40 -0.06 16.16
C GLU A 25 16.95 1.13 15.36
N ALA A 26 17.65 0.86 14.26
CA ALA A 26 18.17 1.90 13.36
C ALA A 26 17.08 2.50 12.44
N GLY A 27 15.90 1.87 12.34
CA GLY A 27 14.80 2.30 11.47
C GLY A 27 14.40 1.23 10.47
N PHE A 28 13.98 1.68 9.28
CA PHE A 28 13.42 0.85 8.22
C PHE A 28 14.17 0.99 6.91
N ARG A 29 14.38 -0.11 6.19
CA ARG A 29 14.83 -0.10 4.80
C ARG A 29 13.89 -0.95 3.96
N PHE A 30 13.49 -0.40 2.83
CA PHE A 30 12.56 -1.02 1.88
C PHE A 30 13.32 -1.36 0.61
N LEU A 31 13.19 -2.61 0.17
CA LEU A 31 13.80 -3.08 -1.07
C LEU A 31 12.75 -3.73 -1.96
N LEU A 32 12.98 -3.60 -3.26
CA LEU A 32 12.24 -4.27 -4.32
C LEU A 32 13.26 -5.01 -5.19
N ASP A 33 13.13 -6.33 -5.25
CA ASP A 33 14.02 -7.22 -6.00
C ASP A 33 15.50 -7.08 -5.61
N GLY A 34 15.73 -6.89 -4.30
CA GLY A 34 17.07 -6.72 -3.72
C GLY A 34 17.67 -5.31 -3.89
N GLU A 35 17.00 -4.40 -4.59
CA GLU A 35 17.42 -3.01 -4.73
C GLU A 35 16.79 -2.12 -3.66
N LEU A 36 17.60 -1.28 -3.01
CA LEU A 36 17.12 -0.31 -2.01
C LEU A 36 16.29 0.79 -2.68
N ILE A 37 15.00 0.85 -2.38
CA ILE A 37 14.09 1.90 -2.89
C ILE A 37 13.89 3.04 -1.90
N GLY A 38 14.12 2.80 -0.61
CA GLY A 38 13.91 3.81 0.41
C GLY A 38 14.40 3.38 1.78
N GLU A 39 14.76 4.37 2.59
CA GLU A 39 15.19 4.18 3.97
C GLU A 39 14.59 5.26 4.86
N ARG A 40 14.11 4.83 6.02
CA ARG A 40 13.65 5.69 7.11
C ARG A 40 14.50 5.41 8.35
N PRO A 41 15.55 6.20 8.59
CA PRO A 41 16.28 6.12 9.86
C PRO A 41 15.35 6.43 11.03
N ALA A 42 15.62 5.79 12.17
CA ALA A 42 14.93 6.05 13.42
C ALA A 42 15.02 7.55 13.74
N PRO A 43 13.88 8.28 13.87
CA PRO A 43 13.90 9.72 14.11
C PRO A 43 14.53 10.01 15.46
N GLU A 44 15.47 10.97 15.55
CA GLU A 44 16.14 11.31 16.82
C GLU A 44 15.13 11.70 17.91
N GLU A 45 14.11 12.45 17.54
CA GLU A 45 13.05 12.92 18.44
C GLU A 45 11.82 11.99 18.49
N GLY A 46 11.97 10.76 17.97
CA GLY A 46 10.92 9.74 17.94
C GLY A 46 9.86 9.95 16.87
N PHE A 47 9.06 8.91 16.64
CA PHE A 47 7.96 8.98 15.67
C PHE A 47 6.81 9.89 16.11
N TRP A 48 6.68 10.19 17.42
CA TRP A 48 5.64 11.09 17.92
C TRP A 48 5.81 12.48 17.32
N LYS A 49 7.01 13.04 17.47
CA LYS A 49 7.34 14.36 16.91
C LYS A 49 7.33 14.33 15.38
N LEU A 50 7.86 13.27 14.77
CA LEU A 50 7.83 13.11 13.31
C LEU A 50 6.41 13.15 12.75
N GLY A 51 5.46 12.48 13.41
CA GLY A 51 4.07 12.41 13.00
C GLY A 51 3.32 13.74 13.16
N GLY A 52 3.94 14.75 13.79
CA GLY A 52 3.30 16.03 14.07
C GLY A 52 2.17 15.92 15.10
N PHE A 53 2.19 14.91 15.96
CA PHE A 53 1.17 14.75 16.98
C PHE A 53 1.32 15.80 18.08
N GLU A 54 0.19 16.33 18.55
CA GLU A 54 0.11 17.33 19.60
C GLU A 54 -0.25 16.70 20.96
N GLY A 55 0.10 17.40 22.04
CA GLY A 55 -0.19 16.96 23.41
C GLY A 55 0.93 16.12 24.04
N GLN A 56 0.60 15.38 25.09
CA GLN A 56 1.55 14.53 25.80
C GLN A 56 1.92 13.32 24.94
N ASP A 57 3.23 13.13 24.72
CA ASP A 57 3.75 11.96 24.01
C ASP A 57 3.40 10.66 24.75
N ILE A 58 2.47 9.90 24.18
CA ILE A 58 2.01 8.62 24.72
C ILE A 58 3.07 7.51 24.56
N TRP A 59 4.09 7.74 23.74
CA TRP A 59 5.24 6.86 23.53
C TRP A 59 6.43 7.21 24.42
N SER A 60 6.28 8.21 25.29
CA SER A 60 7.27 8.55 26.32
C SER A 60 8.67 8.84 25.75
N GLY A 61 8.76 9.45 24.56
CA GLY A 61 10.02 9.78 23.90
C GLY A 61 10.78 8.59 23.33
N LYS A 62 10.19 7.39 23.31
CA LYS A 62 10.85 6.21 22.74
C LYS A 62 11.06 6.40 21.24
N LYS A 63 12.32 6.29 20.83
CA LYS A 63 12.76 6.56 19.45
C LYS A 63 12.00 5.77 18.38
N MET A 64 11.82 4.47 18.61
CA MET A 64 11.19 3.55 17.66
C MET A 64 9.72 3.28 17.95
N ALA A 65 9.16 3.72 19.07
CA ALA A 65 7.75 3.51 19.35
C ALA A 65 6.89 4.28 18.32
N PRO A 66 5.78 3.68 17.84
CA PRO A 66 5.16 2.44 18.31
C PRO A 66 5.73 1.18 17.65
N PHE A 67 6.74 1.29 16.79
CA PHE A 67 7.41 0.22 16.06
C PHE A 67 8.53 -0.47 16.86
N ASP A 68 8.38 -0.53 18.18
CA ASP A 68 9.23 -1.27 19.12
C ASP A 68 8.48 -2.46 19.76
N GLN A 69 7.38 -2.90 19.14
CA GLN A 69 6.55 -4.03 19.59
C GLN A 69 6.21 -4.97 18.43
N LYS A 70 5.49 -6.05 18.72
CA LYS A 70 5.03 -7.01 17.69
C LYS A 70 3.96 -6.38 16.79
N PHE A 71 4.07 -6.57 15.48
CA PHE A 71 3.08 -6.16 14.48
C PHE A 71 2.59 -7.37 13.69
N PHE A 72 1.43 -7.21 13.06
CA PHE A 72 0.90 -8.16 12.09
C PHE A 72 1.21 -7.68 10.68
N ILE A 73 1.59 -8.61 9.80
CA ILE A 73 1.65 -8.36 8.36
C ILE A 73 0.24 -8.56 7.81
N ILE A 74 -0.26 -7.57 7.08
CA ILE A 74 -1.56 -7.63 6.40
C ILE A 74 -1.30 -7.53 4.90
N LEU A 75 -1.77 -8.53 4.16
CA LEU A 75 -1.81 -8.52 2.70
C LEU A 75 -3.29 -8.51 2.29
N ASN A 76 -3.69 -7.57 1.44
CA ASN A 76 -5.09 -7.38 1.08
C ASN A 76 -5.22 -6.87 -0.36
N LEU A 77 -6.29 -7.29 -1.04
CA LEU A 77 -6.74 -6.74 -2.33
C LEU A 77 -8.06 -6.02 -2.09
N ALA A 78 -8.08 -4.70 -2.29
CA ALA A 78 -9.27 -3.88 -2.14
C ALA A 78 -9.80 -3.43 -3.50
N VAL A 79 -11.10 -3.28 -3.59
CA VAL A 79 -11.82 -2.98 -4.83
C VAL A 79 -12.76 -1.81 -4.59
N GLY A 80 -12.69 -0.83 -5.47
CA GLY A 80 -13.46 0.40 -5.34
C GLY A 80 -12.80 1.40 -4.38
N GLY A 81 -13.61 2.01 -3.52
CA GLY A 81 -13.15 3.03 -2.56
C GLY A 81 -12.73 4.34 -3.23
N SER A 82 -12.05 5.19 -2.46
CA SER A 82 -11.67 6.55 -2.86
C SER A 82 -10.18 6.74 -3.14
N PHE A 83 -9.44 5.64 -3.28
CA PHE A 83 -8.00 5.71 -3.53
C PHE A 83 -7.70 6.14 -4.96
N PHE A 84 -8.47 5.63 -5.91
CA PHE A 84 -8.35 5.94 -7.32
C PHE A 84 -9.11 7.22 -7.67
N SER A 85 -8.47 8.06 -8.48
CA SER A 85 -9.07 9.30 -8.98
C SER A 85 -10.28 9.02 -9.89
N ASP A 86 -11.18 9.99 -9.97
CA ASP A 86 -12.42 9.90 -10.74
C ASP A 86 -12.18 10.00 -12.27
N ASP A 87 -10.98 10.38 -12.69
CA ASP A 87 -10.55 10.48 -14.09
C ASP A 87 -10.03 9.16 -14.68
N LEU A 88 -9.88 8.11 -13.88
CA LEU A 88 -9.49 6.80 -14.41
C LEU A 88 -10.59 6.21 -15.30
N HIS A 89 -10.16 5.68 -16.45
CA HIS A 89 -11.03 5.11 -17.47
C HIS A 89 -10.65 3.65 -17.73
N ASN A 90 -11.66 2.77 -17.74
CA ASN A 90 -11.53 1.36 -18.12
C ASN A 90 -12.13 1.21 -19.52
N GLU A 91 -11.40 1.62 -20.56
CA GLU A 91 -11.90 1.62 -21.95
C GLU A 91 -12.67 0.32 -22.29
N PRO A 92 -13.92 0.41 -22.76
CA PRO A 92 -14.63 1.60 -23.26
C PRO A 92 -15.50 2.34 -22.22
N HIS A 93 -15.38 1.99 -20.93
CA HIS A 93 -16.25 2.47 -19.86
C HIS A 93 -15.52 3.38 -18.87
N PRO A 94 -16.20 4.41 -18.35
CA PRO A 94 -15.66 5.15 -17.21
C PRO A 94 -15.61 4.25 -15.98
N ARG A 95 -14.91 4.71 -14.93
CA ARG A 95 -14.99 4.08 -13.60
C ARG A 95 -16.46 3.83 -13.21
N PRO A 96 -16.82 2.64 -12.67
CA PRO A 96 -18.22 2.23 -12.51
C PRO A 96 -19.03 2.98 -11.43
N TYR A 97 -18.42 3.95 -10.73
CA TYR A 97 -19.05 4.73 -9.66
C TYR A 97 -18.51 6.15 -9.57
N ASN A 98 -19.32 7.06 -9.04
CA ASN A 98 -18.94 8.43 -8.70
C ASN A 98 -19.06 8.63 -7.18
N LEU A 99 -17.95 8.99 -6.54
CA LEU A 99 -17.87 9.19 -5.08
C LEU A 99 -18.77 10.34 -4.60
N SER A 100 -18.99 11.35 -5.43
CA SER A 100 -19.82 12.52 -5.10
C SER A 100 -21.33 12.28 -5.23
N SER A 101 -21.75 11.11 -5.74
CA SER A 101 -23.18 10.82 -5.99
C SER A 101 -24.00 10.53 -4.73
N GLY A 102 -23.36 10.26 -3.58
CA GLY A 102 -24.02 9.71 -2.40
C GLY A 102 -24.48 8.25 -2.56
N HIS A 103 -24.31 7.65 -3.75
CA HIS A 103 -24.76 6.31 -4.10
C HIS A 103 -23.66 5.50 -4.79
N ALA A 104 -22.38 5.79 -4.53
CA ALA A 104 -21.23 5.18 -5.20
C ALA A 104 -21.26 3.64 -5.17
N MET A 105 -21.58 3.04 -4.02
CA MET A 105 -21.66 1.57 -3.90
C MET A 105 -22.78 0.96 -4.74
N ARG A 106 -23.91 1.66 -4.87
CA ARG A 106 -25.02 1.24 -5.72
C ARG A 106 -24.63 1.32 -7.19
N GLN A 107 -24.02 2.44 -7.61
CA GLN A 107 -23.54 2.61 -8.98
C GLN A 107 -22.50 1.54 -9.35
N PHE A 108 -21.55 1.27 -8.45
CA PHE A 108 -20.58 0.19 -8.63
C PHE A 108 -21.27 -1.15 -8.87
N TRP A 109 -22.31 -1.47 -8.08
CA TRP A 109 -23.06 -2.70 -8.22
C TRP A 109 -23.85 -2.77 -9.53
N GLU A 110 -24.56 -1.70 -9.90
CA GLU A 110 -25.35 -1.63 -11.13
C GLU A 110 -24.46 -1.71 -12.38
N ASN A 111 -23.25 -1.16 -12.32
CA ASN A 111 -22.28 -1.12 -13.42
C ASN A 111 -21.18 -2.19 -13.31
N LYS A 112 -21.33 -3.19 -12.44
CA LYS A 112 -20.30 -4.22 -12.20
C LYS A 112 -19.83 -4.90 -13.49
N ASP A 113 -20.73 -5.06 -14.46
CA ASP A 113 -20.45 -5.76 -15.72
C ASP A 113 -19.52 -4.94 -16.64
N TRP A 114 -19.39 -3.62 -16.44
CA TRP A 114 -18.43 -2.78 -17.19
C TRP A 114 -16.98 -3.09 -16.86
N TRP A 115 -16.75 -3.59 -15.65
CA TRP A 115 -15.41 -3.86 -15.12
C TRP A 115 -15.14 -5.35 -14.93
N LYS A 116 -16.20 -6.16 -14.84
CA LYS A 116 -16.09 -7.62 -14.67
C LYS A 116 -15.19 -8.29 -15.70
N ASP A 117 -15.24 -7.85 -16.96
CA ASP A 117 -14.44 -8.47 -18.02
C ASP A 117 -12.94 -8.19 -17.90
N THR A 118 -12.53 -7.21 -17.09
CA THR A 118 -11.12 -6.99 -16.76
C THR A 118 -10.61 -7.96 -15.69
N TRP A 119 -11.50 -8.68 -15.00
CA TRP A 119 -11.15 -9.64 -13.95
C TRP A 119 -10.87 -11.02 -14.55
N GLN A 120 -9.73 -11.15 -15.21
CA GLN A 120 -9.36 -12.33 -15.98
C GLN A 120 -8.76 -13.46 -15.10
N GLY A 121 -9.49 -13.86 -14.05
CA GLY A 121 -9.07 -14.94 -13.16
C GLY A 121 -7.78 -14.60 -12.41
N GLU A 122 -6.80 -15.49 -12.46
CA GLU A 122 -5.53 -15.35 -11.72
C GLU A 122 -4.73 -14.10 -12.10
N SER A 123 -4.87 -13.57 -13.32
CA SER A 123 -4.17 -12.33 -13.71
C SER A 123 -4.70 -11.09 -13.00
N ALA A 124 -5.87 -11.16 -12.37
CA ALA A 124 -6.45 -10.10 -11.54
C ALA A 124 -6.39 -10.43 -10.03
N ALA A 125 -5.84 -11.59 -9.65
CA ALA A 125 -5.76 -12.04 -8.27
C ALA A 125 -4.50 -11.49 -7.57
N LEU A 126 -4.59 -11.27 -6.26
CA LEU A 126 -3.39 -11.12 -5.42
C LEU A 126 -2.77 -12.50 -5.23
N GLN A 127 -1.65 -12.74 -5.89
CA GLN A 127 -0.90 -13.98 -5.79
C GLN A 127 0.31 -13.82 -4.87
N VAL A 128 0.52 -14.78 -3.97
CA VAL A 128 1.64 -14.79 -3.03
C VAL A 128 2.30 -16.16 -3.07
N ASP A 129 3.53 -16.22 -3.57
CA ASP A 129 4.31 -17.46 -3.58
C ASP A 129 4.81 -17.81 -2.17
N TYR A 130 5.41 -16.86 -1.47
CA TYR A 130 5.85 -17.07 -0.09
C TYR A 130 5.88 -15.80 0.76
N VAL A 131 5.86 -16.01 2.07
CA VAL A 131 6.21 -15.03 3.09
C VAL A 131 7.28 -15.65 3.99
N ARG A 132 8.38 -14.94 4.20
CA ARG A 132 9.46 -15.37 5.11
C ARG A 132 9.75 -14.25 6.10
N VAL A 133 9.85 -14.63 7.38
CA VAL A 133 10.18 -13.73 8.48
C VAL A 133 11.40 -14.28 9.18
N TYR A 134 12.38 -13.42 9.43
CA TYR A 134 13.64 -13.75 10.07
C TYR A 134 13.82 -12.89 11.31
N GLN A 135 14.60 -13.38 12.28
CA GLN A 135 14.99 -12.67 13.49
C GLN A 135 16.50 -12.82 13.72
#